data_AF-A0A4R4FI09-F1
#
_entry.id   AF-A0A4R4FI09-F1
#
_cell.length_a   1.000
_cell.length_b   1.000
_cell.length_c   1.000
_cell.angle_alpha   90.00
_cell.angle_beta   90.00
_cell.angle_gamma   90.00
#
_symmetry.space_group_name_H-M   'P 1'
#
loop_
_entity.id
_entity.type
_entity.pdbx_description
1 polymer ?
#
loop_
_entity_poly.entity_id
_entity_poly.type
_entity_poly.pdbx_seq_one_letter_code
_entity_poly.pdbx_strand_id
1 'polypeptide(L)'
;MAVRLQPLDDSCRELNRKYLLPAGYHQNNMFTTDWNEDDYGNLNLYDLYEKLYMMKTGEEAPYEFAFTGRTYEVPEEEFEAVFHDFFQIDSQIIRQRTTYHEETHTYQYRPRGLYDKGTTPDVPFPEVVSYEENGDGTLKLTVNAVWPKKSLERAFRHEVVVRPLNGDG
;
A
#
# COMPACT_ATOMS: atom_id res chain seq x y z
N MET A 1 -19.43 -11.99 13.72
CA MET A 1 -18.33 -12.97 13.55
C MET A 1 -18.56 -13.63 12.20
N ALA A 2 -17.70 -13.40 11.22
CA ALA A 2 -17.74 -14.14 9.96
C ALA A 2 -16.83 -15.35 10.13
N VAL A 3 -17.40 -16.55 10.16
CA VAL A 3 -16.65 -17.80 10.28
C VAL A 3 -16.74 -18.49 8.93
N ARG A 4 -15.60 -18.72 8.28
CA ARG A 4 -15.55 -19.52 7.05
C ARG A 4 -15.89 -20.98 7.38
N LEU A 5 -16.75 -21.59 6.56
CA LEU A 5 -17.10 -23.01 6.65
C LEU A 5 -16.01 -23.92 6.06
N GLN A 6 -15.18 -23.41 5.14
CA GLN A 6 -14.00 -24.09 4.61
C GLN A 6 -12.73 -23.26 4.85
N PRO A 7 -11.67 -23.85 5.43
CA PRO A 7 -10.40 -23.16 5.61
C PRO A 7 -9.79 -22.81 4.26
N LEU A 8 -9.07 -21.69 4.22
CA LEU A 8 -8.22 -21.35 3.07
C LEU A 8 -7.04 -22.30 3.01
N ASP A 9 -6.56 -22.51 1.79
CA ASP A 9 -5.27 -23.12 1.54
C ASP A 9 -4.16 -22.38 2.31
N ASP A 10 -3.24 -23.13 2.91
CA ASP A 10 -2.20 -22.56 3.77
C ASP A 10 -1.25 -21.64 3.00
N SER A 11 -0.95 -21.95 1.73
CA SER A 11 -0.15 -21.07 0.87
C SER A 11 -0.86 -19.75 0.60
N CYS A 12 -2.18 -19.77 0.35
CA CYS A 12 -2.96 -18.53 0.23
C CYS A 12 -2.89 -17.69 1.52
N ARG A 13 -2.95 -18.32 2.69
CA ARG A 13 -2.84 -17.62 3.99
C ARG A 13 -1.46 -17.01 4.19
N GLU A 14 -0.40 -17.69 3.78
CA GLU A 14 0.97 -17.19 3.83
C GLU A 14 1.18 -16.02 2.87
N LEU A 15 0.75 -16.14 1.62
CA LEU A 15 0.78 -15.07 0.62
C LEU A 15 0.00 -13.84 1.10
N ASN A 16 -1.16 -14.03 1.73
CA ASN A 16 -1.93 -12.92 2.30
C ASN A 16 -1.15 -12.20 3.42
N ARG A 17 -0.53 -12.96 4.34
CA ARG A 17 0.28 -12.40 5.42
C ARG A 17 1.49 -11.64 4.90
N LYS A 18 2.12 -12.15 3.86
CA LYS A 18 3.35 -11.61 3.30
C LYS A 18 3.10 -10.36 2.45
N TYR A 19 2.11 -10.39 1.55
CA TYR A 19 1.99 -9.39 0.49
C TYR A 19 0.81 -8.43 0.65
N LEU A 20 -0.26 -8.81 1.35
CA LEU A 20 -1.49 -8.01 1.40
C LEU A 20 -1.70 -7.34 2.76
N LEU A 21 -1.49 -8.08 3.87
CA LEU A 21 -1.72 -7.55 5.22
C LEU A 21 -0.84 -6.34 5.58
N PRO A 22 0.45 -6.24 5.18
CA PRO A 22 1.29 -5.11 5.57
C PRO A 22 0.74 -3.75 5.09
N ALA A 23 0.24 -3.69 3.85
CA ALA A 23 -0.36 -2.46 3.30
C ALA A 23 -1.86 -2.35 3.62
N GLY A 24 -2.60 -3.46 3.44
CA GLY A 24 -4.05 -3.51 3.62
C GLY A 24 -4.82 -2.46 2.80
N TYR A 25 -6.07 -2.21 3.19
CA TYR A 25 -6.92 -1.18 2.58
C TYR A 25 -6.98 0.12 3.40
N HIS A 26 -6.21 0.21 4.48
CA HIS A 26 -6.31 1.34 5.40
C HIS A 26 -5.47 2.52 4.91
N GLN A 27 -6.10 3.68 4.74
CA GLN A 27 -5.45 4.97 4.48
C GLN A 27 -4.57 5.05 3.24
N ASN A 28 -4.68 4.09 2.32
CA ASN A 28 -4.01 4.10 1.01
C ASN A 28 -4.96 3.54 -0.06
N ASN A 29 -4.58 3.71 -1.33
CA ASN A 29 -5.37 3.22 -2.46
C ASN A 29 -4.66 2.15 -3.31
N MET A 30 -3.62 1.49 -2.78
CA MET A 30 -2.79 0.53 -3.53
C MET A 30 -3.60 -0.63 -4.13
N PHE A 31 -4.59 -1.13 -3.37
CA PHE A 31 -5.43 -2.27 -3.74
C PHE A 31 -6.86 -1.88 -4.12
N THR A 32 -7.12 -0.59 -4.33
CA THR A 32 -8.45 -0.07 -4.67
C THR A 32 -8.42 0.85 -5.89
N THR A 33 -7.29 0.89 -6.59
CA THR A 33 -7.07 1.64 -7.82
C THR A 33 -6.33 0.74 -8.79
N ASP A 34 -6.66 0.81 -10.07
CA ASP A 34 -5.93 0.08 -11.11
C ASP A 34 -4.63 0.82 -11.44
N TRP A 35 -3.51 0.09 -11.43
CA TRP A 35 -2.17 0.57 -11.79
C TRP A 35 -1.25 -0.62 -12.12
N ASN A 36 -0.14 -0.35 -12.79
CA ASN A 36 0.98 -1.27 -12.99
C ASN A 36 2.30 -0.49 -13.08
N GLU A 37 3.43 -1.15 -13.33
CA GLU A 37 4.75 -0.51 -13.39
C GLU A 37 4.93 0.43 -14.61
N ASP A 38 4.15 0.26 -15.67
CA ASP A 38 4.16 1.16 -16.83
C ASP A 38 3.23 2.38 -16.63
N ASP A 39 2.17 2.23 -15.83
CA ASP A 39 1.20 3.27 -15.49
C ASP A 39 0.74 3.16 -14.04
N TYR A 40 1.26 4.05 -13.19
CA TYR A 40 0.92 4.16 -11.77
C TYR A 40 -0.50 4.71 -11.51
N GLY A 41 -1.30 4.96 -12.55
CA GLY A 41 -2.71 5.31 -12.45
C GLY A 41 -2.99 6.46 -11.49
N ASN A 42 -3.98 6.31 -10.62
CA ASN A 42 -4.33 7.31 -9.59
C ASN A 42 -3.75 7.01 -8.21
N LEU A 43 -2.64 6.26 -8.11
CA LEU A 43 -1.99 6.04 -6.82
C LEU A 43 -1.68 7.35 -6.10
N ASN A 44 -2.02 7.40 -4.81
CA ASN A 44 -1.68 8.52 -3.96
C ASN A 44 -0.33 8.24 -3.27
N LEU A 45 0.74 8.82 -3.81
CA LEU A 45 2.10 8.59 -3.29
C LEU A 45 2.24 9.09 -1.84
N TYR A 46 1.57 10.16 -1.43
CA TYR A 46 1.65 10.62 -0.04
C TYR A 46 1.00 9.64 0.95
N ASP A 47 -0.13 9.04 0.57
CA ASP A 47 -0.78 8.00 1.37
C ASP A 47 0.05 6.72 1.44
N LEU A 48 0.73 6.38 0.34
CA LEU A 48 1.63 5.23 0.28
C LEU A 48 2.89 5.47 1.10
N TYR A 49 3.43 6.68 1.10
CA TYR A 49 4.67 7.00 1.82
C TYR A 49 4.60 6.57 3.29
N GLU A 50 3.51 6.89 4.02
CA GLU A 50 3.34 6.46 5.42
C GLU A 50 3.33 4.93 5.56
N LYS A 51 2.66 4.23 4.64
CA LYS A 51 2.57 2.76 4.68
C LYS A 51 3.90 2.10 4.37
N LEU A 52 4.58 2.55 3.34
CA LEU A 52 5.87 2.02 2.93
C LEU A 52 6.96 2.35 3.96
N TYR A 53 6.93 3.54 4.56
CA TYR A 53 7.83 3.90 5.65
C TYR A 53 7.67 2.94 6.83
N MET A 54 6.43 2.65 7.26
CA MET A 54 6.16 1.69 8.32
C MET A 54 6.57 0.26 7.94
N MET A 55 6.35 -0.15 6.69
CA MET A 55 6.79 -1.47 6.20
C MET A 55 8.32 -1.60 6.17
N LYS A 56 9.04 -0.53 5.83
CA LYS A 56 10.50 -0.48 5.75
C LYS A 56 11.16 -0.43 7.13
N THR A 57 10.64 0.40 8.02
CA THR A 57 11.31 0.75 9.29
C THR A 57 10.71 0.07 10.51
N GLY A 58 9.45 -0.37 10.43
CA GLY A 58 8.67 -0.82 11.58
C GLY A 58 8.11 0.31 12.45
N GLU A 59 8.34 1.57 12.09
CA GLU A 59 7.94 2.77 12.85
C GLU A 59 7.04 3.69 12.04
N GLU A 60 6.26 4.52 12.71
CA GLU A 60 5.54 5.61 12.04
C GLU A 60 6.53 6.65 11.50
N ALA A 61 6.19 7.29 10.37
CA ALA A 61 7.02 8.36 9.85
C ALA A 61 7.17 9.48 10.90
N PRO A 62 8.36 10.06 11.08
CA PRO A 62 8.69 10.95 12.21
C PRO A 62 8.11 12.37 12.05
N TYR A 63 6.90 12.47 11.49
CA TYR A 63 6.20 13.72 11.23
C TYR A 63 4.97 13.79 12.13
N GLU A 64 4.95 14.78 13.02
CA GLU A 64 3.85 14.93 13.98
C GLU A 64 2.51 15.11 13.27
N PHE A 65 1.49 14.42 13.79
CA PHE A 65 0.11 14.69 13.39
C PHE A 65 -0.21 16.17 13.59
N ALA A 66 -0.62 16.84 12.52
CA ALA A 66 -1.00 18.23 12.56
C ALA A 66 -2.51 18.38 12.45
N PHE A 67 -3.13 18.90 13.52
CA PHE A 67 -4.56 19.17 13.58
C PHE A 67 -5.03 20.04 12.40
N THR A 68 -4.21 21.00 11.95
CA THR A 68 -4.41 21.76 10.71
C THR A 68 -3.11 21.86 9.89
N GLY A 69 -2.88 20.90 9.00
CA GLY A 69 -2.16 21.14 7.74
C GLY A 69 -0.69 21.55 7.81
N ARG A 70 0.06 21.12 8.83
CA ARG A 70 1.52 21.34 8.86
C ARG A 70 2.17 20.55 7.74
N THR A 71 3.03 21.22 6.99
CA THR A 71 3.89 20.61 5.98
C THR A 71 5.31 20.46 6.50
N TYR A 72 6.02 19.50 5.93
CA TYR A 72 7.40 19.17 6.20
C TYR A 72 8.15 19.10 4.87
N GLU A 73 9.44 19.39 4.88
CA GLU A 73 10.31 19.19 3.73
C GLU A 73 11.11 17.92 3.97
N VAL A 74 10.87 16.89 3.15
CA VAL A 74 11.55 15.60 3.24
C VAL A 74 12.65 15.54 2.19
N PRO A 75 13.92 15.28 2.55
CA PRO A 75 14.99 15.14 1.57
C PRO A 75 14.65 14.12 0.49
N GLU A 76 15.02 14.41 -0.76
CA GLU A 76 14.66 13.55 -1.89
C GLU A 76 15.16 12.12 -1.74
N GLU A 77 16.38 11.95 -1.24
CA GLU A 77 16.98 10.64 -1.01
C GLU A 77 16.17 9.82 0.00
N GLU A 78 15.68 10.46 1.07
CA GLU A 78 14.88 9.80 2.11
C GLU A 78 13.48 9.44 1.60
N PHE A 79 12.85 10.36 0.87
CA PHE A 79 11.50 10.15 0.34
C PHE A 79 11.49 9.07 -0.75
N GLU A 80 12.35 9.20 -1.75
CA GLU A 80 12.41 8.28 -2.90
C GLU A 80 12.88 6.87 -2.48
N ALA A 81 13.84 6.77 -1.53
CA ALA A 81 14.30 5.48 -1.04
C ALA A 81 13.20 4.65 -0.33
N VAL A 82 12.14 5.28 0.17
CA VAL A 82 10.98 4.54 0.70
C VAL A 82 10.21 3.85 -0.43
N PHE A 83 10.10 4.45 -1.61
CA PHE A 83 9.40 3.85 -2.75
C PHE A 83 10.26 2.82 -3.46
N HIS A 84 11.53 3.10 -3.69
CA HIS A 84 12.42 2.23 -4.48
C HIS A 84 12.65 0.85 -3.85
N ASP A 85 12.42 0.69 -2.54
CA ASP A 85 12.49 -0.62 -1.87
C ASP A 85 11.32 -1.55 -2.27
N PHE A 86 10.19 -0.99 -2.75
CA PHE A 86 8.97 -1.74 -3.02
C PHE A 86 8.44 -1.60 -4.45
N PHE A 87 8.83 -0.55 -5.18
CA PHE A 87 8.34 -0.23 -6.52
C PHE A 87 9.51 0.03 -7.47
N GLN A 88 9.38 -0.42 -8.72
CA GLN A 88 10.27 -0.04 -9.83
C GLN A 88 9.87 1.32 -10.43
N ILE A 89 9.59 2.30 -9.56
CA ILE A 89 9.16 3.65 -9.96
C ILE A 89 10.38 4.55 -10.16
N ASP A 90 10.41 5.32 -11.24
CA ASP A 90 11.45 6.31 -11.45
C ASP A 90 11.24 7.54 -10.56
N SER A 91 12.33 8.09 -10.00
CA SER A 91 12.34 9.36 -9.28
C SER A 91 11.63 10.49 -10.04
N GLN A 92 11.76 10.53 -11.37
CA GLN A 92 11.08 11.54 -12.19
C GLN A 92 9.56 11.45 -12.08
N ILE A 93 9.00 10.23 -12.03
CA ILE A 93 7.55 10.02 -11.85
C ILE A 93 7.14 10.47 -10.44
N ILE A 94 7.93 10.16 -9.42
CA ILE A 94 7.67 10.61 -8.05
C ILE A 94 7.59 12.14 -7.99
N ARG A 95 8.58 12.85 -8.56
CA ARG A 95 8.61 14.33 -8.64
C ARG A 95 7.40 14.91 -9.35
N GLN A 96 7.01 14.34 -10.49
CA GLN A 96 5.86 14.84 -11.27
C GLN A 96 4.52 14.64 -10.56
N ARG A 97 4.43 13.65 -9.67
CA ARG A 97 3.18 13.26 -8.98
C ARG A 97 3.07 13.81 -7.56
N THR A 98 4.07 14.55 -7.11
CA THR A 98 4.14 15.14 -5.77
C THR A 98 4.52 16.61 -5.88
N THR A 99 4.56 17.31 -4.75
CA THR A 99 5.07 18.67 -4.66
C THR A 99 6.56 18.59 -4.34
N TYR A 100 7.40 18.73 -5.37
CA TYR A 100 8.86 18.71 -5.28
C TYR A 100 9.44 20.14 -5.37
N HIS A 101 10.42 20.45 -4.52
CA HIS A 101 11.09 21.73 -4.43
C HIS A 101 12.56 21.59 -4.89
N GLU A 102 12.84 22.01 -6.12
CA GLU A 102 14.17 21.92 -6.76
C GLU A 102 15.26 22.66 -5.98
N GLU A 103 14.96 23.82 -5.38
CA GLU A 103 15.96 24.65 -4.68
C GLU A 103 16.54 23.97 -3.43
N THR A 104 15.72 23.15 -2.77
CA THR A 104 16.04 22.49 -1.51
C THR A 104 16.24 20.99 -1.67
N HIS A 105 15.98 20.43 -2.86
CA HIS A 105 15.98 18.99 -3.14
C HIS A 105 15.09 18.21 -2.17
N THR A 106 13.88 18.71 -1.96
CA THR A 106 12.92 18.16 -0.99
C THR A 106 11.54 17.95 -1.58
N TYR A 107 10.81 17.01 -1.00
CA TYR A 107 9.39 16.82 -1.21
C TYR A 107 8.62 17.49 -0.08
N GLN A 108 7.63 18.32 -0.43
CA GLN A 108 6.68 18.82 0.55
C GLN A 108 5.77 17.68 0.98
N TYR A 109 5.91 17.25 2.22
CA TYR A 109 5.09 16.22 2.84
C TYR A 109 4.08 16.82 3.81
N ARG A 110 2.88 16.25 3.87
CA ARG A 110 1.82 16.66 4.80
C ARG A 110 1.16 15.43 5.42
N PRO A 111 1.36 15.16 6.72
CA PRO A 111 0.61 14.13 7.42
C PRO A 111 -0.91 14.38 7.29
N ARG A 112 -1.69 13.29 7.32
CA ARG A 112 -3.15 13.39 7.40
C ARG A 112 -3.55 14.09 8.70
N GLY A 113 -4.43 15.07 8.60
CA GLY A 113 -5.04 15.81 9.71
C GLY A 113 -6.48 15.36 10.00
N LEU A 114 -7.12 15.97 11.00
CA LEU A 114 -8.46 15.56 11.48
C LEU A 114 -9.54 15.62 10.38
N TYR A 115 -9.41 16.58 9.47
CA TYR A 115 -10.39 16.84 8.40
C TYR A 115 -10.11 16.06 7.11
N ASP A 116 -8.99 15.34 7.04
CA ASP A 116 -8.73 14.46 5.91
C ASP A 116 -9.63 13.23 5.99
N LYS A 117 -10.03 12.70 4.84
CA LYS A 117 -10.79 11.45 4.73
C LYS A 117 -9.92 10.26 5.14
N GLY A 118 -9.70 10.06 6.44
CA GLY A 118 -8.77 9.06 6.98
C GLY A 118 -9.26 8.30 8.20
N THR A 119 -10.43 8.66 8.75
CA THR A 119 -10.94 8.08 10.00
C THR A 119 -12.05 7.05 9.76
N THR A 120 -11.85 6.11 8.83
CA THR A 120 -12.76 4.95 8.73
C THR A 120 -12.13 3.79 9.49
N PRO A 121 -12.44 3.60 10.78
CA PRO A 121 -11.90 2.49 11.58
C PRO A 121 -12.36 1.11 11.10
N ASP A 122 -13.21 1.05 10.07
CA ASP A 122 -13.90 -0.15 9.63
C ASP A 122 -13.69 -0.43 8.14
N VAL A 123 -12.44 -0.49 7.69
CA VAL A 123 -12.13 -0.96 6.33
C VAL A 123 -12.22 -2.50 6.27
N PRO A 124 -12.50 -3.10 5.10
CA PRO A 124 -12.34 -4.54 4.93
C PRO A 124 -10.90 -4.99 5.19
N PHE A 125 -10.67 -6.30 5.32
CA PHE A 125 -9.33 -6.88 5.31
C PHE A 125 -9.14 -7.74 4.05
N PRO A 126 -7.92 -7.83 3.51
CA PRO A 126 -7.65 -8.63 2.33
C PRO A 126 -7.56 -10.11 2.68
N GLU A 127 -8.04 -10.95 1.77
CA GLU A 127 -7.99 -12.39 1.87
C GLU A 127 -7.64 -12.97 0.49
N VAL A 128 -6.42 -13.47 0.33
CA VAL A 128 -6.02 -14.23 -0.87
C VAL A 128 -6.83 -15.53 -0.90
N VAL A 129 -7.52 -15.77 -2.01
CA VAL A 129 -8.39 -16.94 -2.20
C VAL A 129 -7.88 -17.93 -3.24
N SER A 130 -6.97 -17.49 -4.10
CA SER A 130 -6.23 -18.31 -5.06
C SER A 130 -5.00 -17.53 -5.54
N TYR A 131 -4.03 -18.24 -6.10
CA TYR A 131 -2.89 -17.63 -6.76
C TYR A 131 -2.44 -18.47 -7.97
N GLU A 132 -1.74 -17.82 -8.88
CA GLU A 132 -1.11 -18.40 -10.06
C GLU A 132 0.32 -17.87 -10.16
N GLU A 133 1.27 -18.73 -10.51
CA GLU A 133 2.65 -18.32 -10.80
C GLU A 133 2.76 -18.01 -12.30
N ASN A 134 3.22 -16.80 -12.61
CA ASN A 134 3.46 -16.36 -13.97
C ASN A 134 4.83 -16.87 -14.45
N GLY A 135 5.00 -17.00 -15.77
CA GLY A 135 6.25 -17.50 -16.36
C GLY A 135 7.49 -16.61 -16.15
N ASP A 136 7.32 -15.41 -15.59
CA ASP A 136 8.37 -14.45 -15.25
C ASP A 136 8.76 -14.46 -13.76
N GLY A 137 8.21 -15.40 -12.97
CA GLY A 137 8.46 -15.53 -11.54
C GLY A 137 7.62 -14.60 -10.65
N THR A 138 6.70 -13.82 -11.23
CA THR A 138 5.71 -13.07 -10.44
C THR A 138 4.53 -13.96 -10.04
N LEU A 139 3.84 -13.60 -8.97
CA LEU A 139 2.63 -14.28 -8.51
C LEU A 139 1.42 -13.40 -8.76
N LYS A 140 0.41 -13.94 -9.46
CA LYS A 140 -0.90 -13.32 -9.59
C LYS A 140 -1.80 -13.82 -8.46
N LEU A 141 -2.19 -12.93 -7.55
CA LEU A 141 -3.02 -13.22 -6.39
C LEU A 141 -4.45 -12.77 -6.66
N THR A 142 -5.43 -13.64 -6.43
CA THR A 142 -6.86 -13.25 -6.39
C THR A 142 -7.26 -12.96 -4.97
N VAL A 143 -7.79 -11.77 -4.71
CA VAL A 143 -8.05 -11.27 -3.35
C VAL A 143 -9.52 -10.91 -3.18
N ASN A 144 -10.14 -11.43 -2.12
CA ASN A 144 -11.43 -10.93 -1.64
C ASN A 144 -11.19 -9.85 -0.57
N ALA A 145 -11.92 -8.74 -0.64
CA ALA A 145 -12.04 -7.79 0.46
C ALA A 145 -13.17 -8.24 1.39
N VAL A 146 -12.83 -8.81 2.55
CA VAL A 146 -13.80 -9.33 3.52
C VAL A 146 -14.18 -8.22 4.49
N TRP A 147 -15.48 -7.98 4.70
CA TRP A 147 -15.98 -6.91 5.56
C TRP A 147 -16.93 -7.45 6.65
N PRO A 148 -16.40 -7.92 7.79
CA PRO A 148 -17.21 -8.53 8.85
C PRO A 148 -18.27 -7.60 9.43
N LYS A 149 -17.96 -6.30 9.57
CA LYS A 149 -18.90 -5.30 10.11
C LYS A 149 -20.14 -5.13 9.25
N LYS A 150 -20.02 -5.34 7.94
CA LYS A 150 -21.13 -5.29 6.97
C LYS A 150 -21.71 -6.67 6.68
N SER A 151 -21.23 -7.72 7.34
CA SER A 151 -21.58 -9.12 7.04
C SER A 151 -21.35 -9.49 5.57
N LEU A 152 -20.33 -8.91 4.93
CA LEU A 152 -19.96 -9.21 3.56
C LEU A 152 -18.74 -10.13 3.56
N GLU A 153 -18.91 -11.36 3.11
CA GLU A 153 -17.80 -12.29 2.84
C GLU A 153 -16.91 -11.82 1.69
N ARG A 154 -17.44 -10.95 0.83
CA ARG A 154 -16.74 -10.31 -0.28
C ARG A 154 -17.41 -8.98 -0.61
N ALA A 155 -16.87 -7.89 -0.08
CA ALA A 155 -17.29 -6.54 -0.43
C ALA A 155 -16.91 -6.21 -1.89
N PHE A 156 -15.69 -6.59 -2.29
CA PHE A 156 -15.23 -6.59 -3.68
C PHE A 156 -14.13 -7.66 -3.86
N ARG A 157 -13.73 -7.88 -5.11
CA ARG A 157 -12.62 -8.76 -5.49
C ARG A 157 -11.72 -8.02 -6.46
N HIS A 158 -10.42 -8.25 -6.34
CA HIS A 158 -9.40 -7.71 -7.24
C HIS A 158 -8.26 -8.71 -7.42
N GLU A 159 -7.37 -8.38 -8.33
CA GLU A 159 -6.17 -9.15 -8.63
C GLU A 159 -4.94 -8.29 -8.33
N VAL A 160 -3.91 -8.89 -7.74
CA VAL A 160 -2.62 -8.23 -7.47
C VAL A 160 -1.52 -9.09 -8.04
N VAL A 161 -0.62 -8.48 -8.82
CA VAL A 161 0.61 -9.14 -9.25
C VAL A 161 1.73 -8.71 -8.30
N VAL A 162 2.43 -9.68 -7.71
CA VAL A 162 3.55 -9.42 -6.80
C VAL A 162 4.82 -10.06 -7.32
N ARG A 163 5.95 -9.37 -7.14
CA ARG A 163 7.28 -9.89 -7.42
C ARG A 163 7.94 -10.28 -6.09
N PRO A 164 8.23 -11.57 -5.85
CA PRO A 164 9.01 -11.97 -4.68
C PRO A 164 10.39 -11.30 -4.69
N LEU A 165 10.86 -10.80 -3.53
CA LEU A 165 12.24 -10.32 -3.39
C LEU A 165 13.18 -11.53 -3.31
N ASN A 166 14.34 -11.45 -3.97
CA ASN A 166 15.35 -12.50 -3.96
C ASN A 166 15.83 -12.76 -2.51
N GLY A 167 15.61 -13.97 -1.99
CA GLY A 167 16.01 -14.35 -0.63
C GLY A 167 14.93 -15.08 0.18
N ASP A 168 13.69 -15.11 -0.31
CA ASP A 168 12.56 -15.75 0.39
C ASP A 168 12.17 -17.11 -0.22
N GLY A 169 13.12 -18.03 -0.26
CA GLY A 169 12.89 -19.46 -0.49
C GLY A 169 12.83 -20.25 0.82
#